data_AF-A0AAD9PXU5-F1
#
_entry.id   AF-A0AAD9PXU5-F1
#
_cell.length_a   1.000
_cell.length_b   1.000
_cell.length_c   1.000
_cell.angle_alpha   90.00
_cell.angle_beta   90.00
_cell.angle_gamma   90.00
#
_symmetry.space_group_name_H-M   'P 1'
#
loop_
_entity.id
_entity.type
_entity.pdbx_description
1 polymer ?
#
loop_
_entity_poly.entity_id
_entity_poly.type
_entity_poly.pdbx_seq_one_letter_code
_entity_poly.pdbx_strand_id
1 'polypeptide(L)'
;MKLQKALLSLLAVCLLSITVTLLTQAYWQEQYYRFQSKCNSSDSSEHLVAREVESSQRKCKSPAAHTQSITLFVRVAATVPELRRRFYCVFLRLSVLFWPASLGKTVAVLDQENEEEHAFASTVLTHMRQHFPDRTFEVLYEPLPKDPTVLDFANPPRSPGYNRQLYSSFFIDLYTNDDIIAWMDADSGFASPVTNESIFNGTKVRVLGYDCTLTIGWVQAWARTTEKALGLPFLADFMTYFPVYIYRDTFTHCREHILRRFNTSNFEEAFKKFYRREFISPVSVVLSYAWYFERERYDWNLKLCTDLTEYNKRFPSEHIISPEHVVETLLIPQTAFHVQHAQGVRQFVSNSYCLSQEAAGNDAEKCSNRTASLITNFVLFNHDVQRLGHPAPPCPKNREQTCLQLLERNYNQIGLEIKQKTRKLDWKNVEIVEKLAKELKLQCDVLK
;
A
#
# COMPACT_ATOMS: atom_id res chain seq x y z
N MET A 1 62.22 22.58 0.60
CA MET A 1 61.90 21.29 1.26
C MET A 1 60.47 21.15 1.80
N LYS A 2 59.73 22.20 2.20
CA LYS A 2 58.35 22.06 2.74
C LYS A 2 57.26 21.79 1.67
N LEU A 3 57.41 22.35 0.47
CA LEU A 3 56.41 22.21 -0.61
C LEU A 3 56.36 20.79 -1.21
N GLN A 4 57.52 20.13 -1.34
CA GLN A 4 57.60 18.75 -1.85
C GLN A 4 56.92 17.73 -0.92
N LYS A 5 57.01 17.92 0.40
CA LYS A 5 56.34 17.03 1.37
C LYS A 5 54.81 17.17 1.30
N ALA A 6 54.30 18.39 1.14
CA ALA A 6 52.87 18.62 0.99
C ALA A 6 52.31 18.00 -0.30
N LEU A 7 53.06 18.10 -1.42
CA LEU A 7 52.65 17.50 -2.69
C LEU A 7 52.64 15.97 -2.65
N LEU A 8 53.63 15.36 -1.99
CA LEU A 8 53.68 13.91 -1.75
C LEU A 8 52.53 13.42 -0.88
N SER A 9 52.16 14.17 0.17
CA SER A 9 51.01 13.83 1.01
C SER A 9 49.69 13.94 0.24
N LEU A 10 49.52 14.94 -0.62
CA LEU A 10 48.30 15.09 -1.44
C LEU A 10 48.17 13.95 -2.46
N LEU A 11 49.27 13.59 -3.12
CA LEU A 11 49.32 12.45 -4.04
C LEU A 11 49.01 11.12 -3.34
N ALA A 12 49.53 10.92 -2.13
CA ALA A 12 49.24 9.73 -1.33
C ALA A 12 47.75 9.64 -0.96
N VAL A 13 47.12 10.75 -0.57
CA VAL A 13 45.68 10.79 -0.26
C VAL A 13 44.83 10.53 -1.51
N CYS A 14 45.17 11.14 -2.66
CA CYS A 14 44.47 10.89 -3.91
C CYS A 14 44.60 9.43 -4.36
N LEU A 15 45.80 8.84 -4.29
CA LEU A 15 46.00 7.43 -4.60
C LEU A 15 45.19 6.54 -3.66
N LEU A 16 45.17 6.83 -2.36
CA LEU A 16 44.37 6.09 -1.40
C LEU A 16 42.86 6.15 -1.74
N SER A 17 42.34 7.34 -2.09
CA SER A 17 40.93 7.49 -2.47
C SER A 17 40.59 6.71 -3.73
N ILE A 18 41.44 6.75 -4.76
CA ILE A 18 41.23 5.98 -6.01
C ILE A 18 41.25 4.48 -5.71
N THR A 19 42.17 4.03 -4.86
CA THR A 19 42.29 2.61 -4.49
C THR A 19 41.05 2.14 -3.74
N VAL A 20 40.53 2.93 -2.79
CA VAL A 20 39.30 2.63 -2.05
C VAL A 20 38.09 2.61 -2.99
N THR A 21 37.97 3.54 -3.94
CA THR A 21 36.90 3.55 -4.94
C THR A 21 36.95 2.33 -5.86
N LEU A 22 38.14 1.94 -6.32
CA LEU A 22 38.31 0.75 -7.18
C LEU A 22 38.01 -0.55 -6.41
N LEU A 23 38.44 -0.64 -5.14
CA LEU A 23 38.15 -1.80 -4.29
C LEU A 23 36.66 -1.90 -3.95
N THR A 24 35.98 -0.78 -3.68
CA THR A 24 34.53 -0.78 -3.46
C THR A 24 33.78 -1.13 -4.74
N GLN A 25 34.19 -0.61 -5.89
CA GLN A 25 33.58 -0.97 -7.18
C GLN A 25 33.79 -2.46 -7.50
N ALA A 26 34.99 -3.00 -7.28
CA ALA A 26 35.29 -4.43 -7.45
C ALA A 26 34.47 -5.31 -6.48
N TYR A 27 34.33 -4.88 -5.22
CA TYR A 27 33.49 -5.57 -4.23
C TYR A 27 32.02 -5.60 -4.65
N TRP A 28 31.46 -4.47 -5.10
CA TRP A 28 30.08 -4.40 -5.58
C TRP A 28 29.87 -5.22 -6.86
N GLN A 29 30.87 -5.26 -7.74
CA GLN A 29 30.83 -6.07 -8.95
C GLN A 29 30.91 -7.57 -8.63
N GLU A 30 31.72 -7.97 -7.64
CA GLU A 30 31.76 -9.35 -7.15
C GLU A 30 30.45 -9.75 -6.44
N GLN A 31 29.86 -8.87 -5.63
CA GLN A 31 28.56 -9.10 -5.01
C GLN A 31 27.46 -9.24 -6.07
N TYR A 32 27.48 -8.40 -7.11
CA TYR A 32 26.56 -8.48 -8.24
C TYR A 32 26.67 -9.82 -8.99
N TYR A 33 27.88 -10.30 -9.27
CA TYR A 33 28.10 -11.60 -9.90
C TYR A 33 27.73 -12.79 -9.00
N ARG A 34 27.98 -12.70 -7.69
CA ARG A 34 27.51 -13.73 -6.72
C ARG A 34 25.98 -13.75 -6.61
N PHE A 35 25.32 -12.60 -6.75
CA PHE A 35 23.86 -12.52 -6.76
C PHE A 35 23.28 -13.16 -8.02
N GLN A 36 23.89 -12.90 -9.19
CA GLN A 36 23.52 -13.57 -10.45
C GLN A 36 23.82 -15.08 -10.44
N SER A 37 24.92 -15.52 -9.83
CA SER A 37 25.24 -16.96 -9.76
C SER A 37 24.28 -17.73 -8.83
N LYS A 38 23.77 -17.09 -7.76
CA LYS A 38 22.74 -17.66 -6.88
C LYS A 38 21.38 -17.79 -7.56
N CYS A 39 21.05 -16.93 -8.53
CA CYS A 39 19.86 -17.10 -9.37
C CYS A 39 19.96 -18.30 -10.33
N ASN A 40 21.15 -18.88 -10.54
CA ASN A 40 21.36 -20.04 -11.40
C ASN A 40 21.62 -21.35 -10.63
N SER A 41 21.56 -21.35 -9.30
CA SER A 41 21.65 -22.59 -8.50
C SER A 41 20.71 -22.56 -7.29
N SER A 42 19.44 -22.84 -7.51
CA SER A 42 18.58 -23.42 -6.48
C SER A 42 17.84 -24.62 -7.06
N ASP A 43 18.58 -25.72 -7.15
CA ASP A 43 17.99 -27.04 -7.07
C ASP A 43 17.60 -27.25 -5.59
N SER A 44 16.34 -26.97 -5.28
CA SER A 44 15.72 -27.38 -4.02
C SER A 44 14.30 -27.82 -4.32
N SER A 45 14.16 -29.14 -4.36
CA SER A 45 12.92 -29.90 -4.46
C SER A 45 11.82 -29.39 -3.51
N GLU A 46 10.77 -28.81 -4.08
CA GLU A 46 9.39 -29.05 -3.65
C GLU A 46 8.51 -29.21 -4.90
N HIS A 47 8.09 -30.45 -5.15
CA HIS A 47 7.13 -30.81 -6.18
C HIS A 47 5.74 -30.27 -5.83
N LEU A 48 5.22 -29.31 -6.58
CA LEU A 48 3.78 -29.11 -6.78
C LEU A 48 3.48 -28.73 -8.25
N VAL A 49 2.84 -29.71 -8.91
CA VAL A 49 1.94 -29.67 -10.08
C VAL A 49 2.25 -28.73 -11.25
N ALA A 50 2.56 -29.37 -12.38
CA ALA A 50 2.85 -28.79 -13.68
C ALA A 50 1.76 -27.86 -14.23
N ARG A 51 2.20 -26.76 -14.84
CA ARG A 51 1.48 -26.07 -15.91
C ARG A 51 2.45 -25.86 -17.06
N GLU A 52 2.19 -26.52 -18.19
CA GLU A 52 2.90 -26.29 -19.44
C GLU A 52 2.74 -24.82 -19.85
N VAL A 53 3.87 -24.13 -19.99
CA VAL A 53 3.94 -22.81 -20.63
C VAL A 53 4.93 -22.95 -21.78
N GLU A 54 4.39 -22.87 -23.00
CA GLU A 54 5.16 -22.82 -24.25
C GLU A 54 6.26 -21.76 -24.17
N SER A 55 7.50 -22.20 -24.42
CA SER A 55 8.67 -21.32 -24.44
C SER A 55 8.66 -20.47 -25.71
N SER A 56 8.38 -19.17 -25.57
CA SER A 56 8.74 -18.18 -26.59
C SER A 56 10.00 -17.44 -26.14
N GLN A 57 11.05 -17.56 -26.95
CA GLN A 57 12.37 -16.95 -26.74
C GLN A 57 12.25 -15.42 -26.56
N ARG A 58 12.57 -14.92 -25.36
CA ARG A 58 12.69 -13.49 -25.08
C ARG A 58 14.00 -12.94 -25.67
N LYS A 59 13.89 -12.15 -26.74
CA LYS A 59 14.93 -11.20 -27.14
C LYS A 59 15.03 -10.09 -26.08
N CYS A 60 16.20 -9.94 -25.46
CA CYS A 60 16.50 -8.81 -24.57
C CYS A 60 16.32 -7.48 -25.30
N LYS A 61 15.36 -6.66 -24.85
CA LYS A 61 15.29 -5.24 -25.20
C LYS A 61 16.07 -4.42 -24.16
N SER A 62 16.81 -3.43 -24.64
CA SER A 62 17.46 -2.36 -23.88
C SER A 62 16.55 -1.78 -22.79
N PRO A 63 17.09 -1.30 -21.64
CA PRO A 63 16.29 -0.77 -20.55
C PRO A 63 15.61 0.54 -20.98
N ALA A 64 14.34 0.46 -21.33
CA ALA A 64 13.43 1.59 -21.16
C ALA A 64 13.39 1.90 -19.66
N ALA A 65 13.38 3.19 -19.30
CA ALA A 65 13.20 3.65 -17.92
C ALA A 65 12.14 2.77 -17.24
N HIS A 66 12.53 2.01 -16.21
CA HIS A 66 11.59 1.17 -15.48
C HIS A 66 10.53 2.08 -14.86
N THR A 67 9.39 2.20 -15.53
CA THR A 67 8.15 2.62 -14.90
C THR A 67 7.83 1.54 -13.88
N GLN A 68 8.12 1.80 -12.61
CA GLN A 68 7.75 0.91 -11.51
C GLN A 68 6.28 0.56 -11.65
N SER A 69 5.96 -0.72 -11.83
CA SER A 69 4.58 -1.17 -11.91
C SER A 69 4.00 -1.32 -10.50
N ILE A 70 2.74 -0.96 -10.34
CA ILE A 70 2.03 -0.96 -9.07
C ILE A 70 0.78 -1.82 -9.18
N THR A 71 0.72 -2.88 -8.40
CA THR A 71 -0.51 -3.68 -8.26
C THR A 71 -1.41 -3.07 -7.20
N LEU A 72 -2.66 -2.73 -7.56
CA LEU A 72 -3.72 -2.49 -6.58
C LEU A 72 -4.21 -3.84 -6.04
N PHE A 73 -3.99 -4.09 -4.76
CA PHE A 73 -4.31 -5.36 -4.12
C PHE A 73 -5.50 -5.23 -3.17
N VAL A 74 -6.45 -6.17 -3.27
CA VAL A 74 -7.55 -6.32 -2.32
C VAL A 74 -7.84 -7.80 -2.06
N ARG A 75 -8.18 -8.14 -0.81
CA ARG A 75 -8.70 -9.46 -0.45
C ARG A 75 -10.20 -9.38 -0.23
N VAL A 76 -10.96 -10.38 -0.67
CA VAL A 76 -12.42 -10.42 -0.52
C VAL A 76 -12.85 -11.84 -0.15
N ALA A 77 -13.45 -12.01 1.02
CA ALA A 77 -14.16 -13.24 1.36
C ALA A 77 -15.52 -13.22 0.63
N ALA A 78 -15.55 -13.79 -0.57
CA ALA A 78 -16.70 -13.67 -1.45
C ALA A 78 -17.87 -14.53 -0.98
N THR A 79 -17.69 -15.50 -0.08
CA THR A 79 -18.80 -16.23 0.55
C THR A 79 -19.70 -15.34 1.42
N VAL A 80 -19.23 -14.16 1.84
CA VAL A 80 -20.01 -13.21 2.64
C VAL A 80 -20.73 -12.20 1.72
N PRO A 81 -22.09 -12.19 1.65
CA PRO A 81 -22.82 -11.31 0.74
C PRO A 81 -22.52 -9.82 0.91
N GLU A 82 -22.36 -9.37 2.16
CA GLU A 82 -21.99 -7.98 2.46
C GLU A 82 -20.61 -7.62 1.92
N LEU A 83 -19.66 -8.56 1.86
CA LEU A 83 -18.33 -8.31 1.30
C LEU A 83 -18.35 -8.28 -0.24
N ARG A 84 -19.21 -9.07 -0.90
CA ARG A 84 -19.49 -8.90 -2.34
C ARG A 84 -20.06 -7.52 -2.62
N ARG A 85 -21.02 -7.07 -1.80
CA ARG A 85 -21.60 -5.73 -1.91
C ARG A 85 -20.53 -4.66 -1.75
N ARG A 86 -19.68 -4.74 -0.73
CA ARG A 86 -18.56 -3.79 -0.54
C ARG A 86 -17.59 -3.83 -1.71
N PHE A 87 -17.23 -5.02 -2.20
CA PHE A 87 -16.34 -5.14 -3.35
C PHE A 87 -16.90 -4.40 -4.57
N TYR A 88 -18.16 -4.64 -4.98
CA TYR A 88 -18.75 -3.95 -6.12
C TYR A 88 -19.01 -2.47 -5.84
N CYS A 89 -19.74 -2.19 -4.76
CA CYS A 89 -20.28 -0.87 -4.46
C CYS A 89 -19.27 0.08 -3.82
N VAL A 90 -18.08 -0.37 -3.45
CA VAL A 90 -17.05 0.49 -2.87
C VAL A 90 -15.77 0.32 -3.66
N PHE A 91 -15.10 -0.83 -3.52
CA PHE A 91 -13.77 -1.04 -4.06
C PHE A 91 -13.76 -0.85 -5.58
N LEU A 92 -14.58 -1.63 -6.30
CA LEU A 92 -14.60 -1.65 -7.74
C LEU A 92 -15.15 -0.34 -8.30
N ARG A 93 -16.30 0.11 -7.76
CA ARG A 93 -16.95 1.36 -8.17
C ARG A 93 -16.02 2.58 -8.09
N LEU A 94 -15.21 2.67 -7.04
CA LEU A 94 -14.34 3.82 -6.80
C LEU A 94 -12.96 3.65 -7.45
N SER A 95 -12.46 2.42 -7.61
CA SER A 95 -11.21 2.15 -8.33
C SER A 95 -11.36 2.40 -9.84
N VAL A 96 -12.48 2.04 -10.47
CA VAL A 96 -12.70 2.34 -11.90
C VAL A 96 -12.78 3.83 -12.19
N LEU A 97 -13.05 4.65 -11.17
CA LEU A 97 -13.04 6.10 -11.24
C LEU A 97 -11.66 6.67 -10.93
N PHE A 98 -11.07 6.38 -9.76
CA PHE A 98 -9.92 7.12 -9.24
C PHE A 98 -8.57 6.41 -9.31
N TRP A 99 -8.54 5.10 -9.53
CA TRP A 99 -7.30 4.35 -9.73
C TRP A 99 -6.88 4.44 -11.21
N PRO A 100 -5.70 5.02 -11.53
CA PRO A 100 -5.21 5.08 -12.91
C PRO A 100 -4.87 3.70 -13.45
N ALA A 101 -5.43 3.35 -14.62
CA ALA A 101 -5.11 2.10 -15.31
C ALA A 101 -3.63 2.01 -15.73
N SER A 102 -2.96 3.15 -15.87
CA SER A 102 -1.54 3.24 -16.23
C SER A 102 -0.58 2.81 -15.13
N LEU A 103 -1.01 2.74 -13.87
CA LEU A 103 -0.14 2.33 -12.76
C LEU A 103 0.17 0.84 -12.77
N GLY A 104 -0.74 0.02 -13.30
CA GLY A 104 -0.59 -1.43 -13.31
C GLY A 104 -1.92 -2.14 -13.14
N LYS A 105 -1.84 -3.42 -12.78
CA LYS A 105 -3.02 -4.28 -12.65
C LYS A 105 -3.72 -4.14 -11.30
N THR A 106 -4.97 -4.56 -11.27
CA THR A 106 -5.68 -4.83 -10.02
C THR A 106 -5.72 -6.34 -9.78
N VAL A 107 -5.38 -6.77 -8.56
CA VAL A 107 -5.48 -8.17 -8.12
C VAL A 107 -6.49 -8.26 -6.98
N ALA A 108 -7.53 -9.06 -7.18
CA ALA A 108 -8.45 -9.47 -6.13
C ALA A 108 -8.15 -10.91 -5.71
N VAL A 109 -7.95 -11.14 -4.41
CA VAL A 109 -7.74 -12.49 -3.86
C VAL A 109 -8.99 -12.95 -3.11
N LEU A 110 -9.50 -14.13 -3.47
CA LEU A 110 -10.66 -14.78 -2.82
C LEU A 110 -10.22 -15.99 -1.98
N ASP A 111 -11.08 -16.46 -1.08
CA ASP A 111 -10.72 -17.48 -0.08
C ASP A 111 -10.70 -18.93 -0.62
N GLN A 112 -11.19 -19.18 -1.84
CA GLN A 112 -11.24 -20.51 -2.48
C GLN A 112 -12.12 -21.54 -1.73
N GLU A 113 -13.23 -21.11 -1.16
CA GLU A 113 -14.03 -21.95 -0.27
C GLU A 113 -14.99 -22.88 -1.02
N ASN A 114 -15.50 -22.48 -2.18
CA ASN A 114 -16.53 -23.24 -2.90
C ASN A 114 -16.73 -22.80 -4.37
N GLU A 115 -17.58 -23.53 -5.08
CA GLU A 115 -17.99 -23.24 -6.46
C GLU A 115 -18.64 -21.85 -6.62
N GLU A 116 -19.31 -21.35 -5.58
CA GLU A 116 -19.96 -20.03 -5.61
C GLU A 116 -18.93 -18.90 -5.71
N GLU A 117 -17.79 -19.01 -5.03
CA GLU A 117 -16.68 -18.07 -5.17
C GLU A 117 -16.05 -18.13 -6.56
N HIS A 118 -15.91 -19.32 -7.14
CA HIS A 118 -15.43 -19.48 -8.52
C HIS A 118 -16.40 -18.86 -9.54
N ALA A 119 -17.71 -19.02 -9.33
CA ALA A 119 -18.74 -18.38 -10.15
C ALA A 119 -18.69 -16.85 -10.00
N PHE A 120 -18.53 -16.35 -8.77
CA PHE A 120 -18.33 -14.93 -8.50
C PHE A 120 -17.08 -14.38 -9.20
N ALA A 121 -15.92 -15.05 -9.05
CA ALA A 121 -14.68 -14.68 -9.72
C ALA A 121 -14.84 -14.61 -11.24
N SER A 122 -15.47 -15.62 -11.84
CA SER A 122 -15.74 -15.68 -13.28
C SER A 122 -16.62 -14.53 -13.74
N THR A 123 -17.61 -14.17 -12.92
CA THR A 123 -18.49 -13.02 -13.14
C THR A 123 -17.71 -11.71 -13.09
N VAL A 124 -16.88 -11.48 -12.06
CA VAL A 124 -16.03 -10.29 -11.94
C VAL A 124 -15.11 -10.16 -13.17
N LEU A 125 -14.44 -11.24 -13.55
CA LEU A 125 -13.54 -11.23 -14.71
C LEU A 125 -14.29 -10.93 -16.02
N THR A 126 -15.49 -11.49 -16.19
CA THR A 126 -16.33 -11.22 -17.36
C THR A 126 -16.73 -9.75 -17.43
N HIS A 127 -17.22 -9.20 -16.32
CA HIS A 127 -17.57 -7.79 -16.19
C HIS A 127 -16.39 -6.88 -16.51
N MET A 128 -15.21 -7.16 -15.95
CA MET A 128 -13.99 -6.37 -16.18
C MET A 128 -13.57 -6.39 -17.65
N ARG A 129 -13.53 -7.57 -18.29
CA ARG A 129 -13.15 -7.69 -19.70
C ARG A 129 -14.13 -7.00 -20.65
N GLN A 130 -15.43 -7.08 -20.37
CA GLN A 130 -16.46 -6.53 -21.24
C GLN A 130 -16.58 -5.01 -21.13
N HIS A 131 -16.41 -4.46 -19.93
CA HIS A 131 -16.73 -3.06 -19.66
C HIS A 131 -15.51 -2.16 -19.41
N PHE A 132 -14.37 -2.73 -19.03
CA PHE A 132 -13.15 -2.00 -18.71
C PHE A 132 -11.92 -2.65 -19.39
N PRO A 133 -11.91 -2.78 -20.73
CA PRO A 133 -10.85 -3.49 -21.46
C PRO A 133 -9.47 -2.83 -21.37
N ASP A 134 -9.42 -1.55 -20.98
CA ASP A 134 -8.19 -0.79 -20.71
C ASP A 134 -7.57 -1.12 -19.35
N ARG A 135 -8.25 -1.92 -18.51
CA ARG A 135 -7.79 -2.30 -17.17
C ARG A 135 -7.40 -3.77 -17.13
N THR A 136 -6.18 -4.04 -16.66
CA THR A 136 -5.77 -5.42 -16.32
C THR A 136 -6.32 -5.77 -14.95
N PHE A 137 -7.15 -6.82 -14.89
CA PHE A 137 -7.75 -7.32 -13.66
C PHE A 137 -7.51 -8.82 -13.53
N GLU A 138 -7.01 -9.25 -12.38
CA GLU A 138 -6.77 -10.64 -12.04
C GLU A 138 -7.58 -11.02 -10.80
N VAL A 139 -8.14 -12.24 -10.83
CA VAL A 139 -8.71 -12.87 -9.63
C VAL A 139 -7.85 -14.08 -9.32
N LEU A 140 -7.28 -14.09 -8.12
CA LEU A 140 -6.49 -15.17 -7.59
C LEU A 140 -7.16 -15.73 -6.35
N TYR A 141 -6.67 -16.87 -5.90
CA TYR A 141 -7.22 -17.60 -4.78
C TYR A 141 -6.17 -17.72 -3.69
N GLU A 142 -6.57 -17.45 -2.47
CA GLU A 142 -5.80 -17.78 -1.30
C GLU A 142 -5.87 -19.30 -1.12
N PRO A 143 -4.74 -20.03 -1.12
CA PRO A 143 -4.76 -21.41 -0.69
C PRO A 143 -5.06 -21.47 0.80
N LEU A 144 -5.67 -22.56 1.27
CA LEU A 144 -5.71 -22.82 2.71
C LEU A 144 -4.28 -23.03 3.23
N PRO A 145 -3.98 -22.66 4.48
CA PRO A 145 -2.71 -23.05 5.10
C PRO A 145 -2.53 -24.57 5.03
N LYS A 146 -1.28 -25.02 4.85
CA LYS A 146 -0.98 -26.45 4.78
C LYS A 146 -1.28 -27.11 6.13
N ASP A 147 -0.99 -26.40 7.22
CA ASP A 147 -1.41 -26.77 8.58
C ASP A 147 -2.75 -26.09 8.96
N PRO A 148 -3.88 -26.82 8.99
CA PRO A 148 -5.17 -26.25 9.36
C PRO A 148 -5.20 -25.72 10.80
N THR A 149 -4.28 -26.18 11.66
CA THR A 149 -4.18 -25.73 13.06
C THR A 149 -3.47 -24.38 13.18
N VAL A 150 -2.93 -23.79 12.10
CA VAL A 150 -2.34 -22.43 12.14
C VAL A 150 -3.32 -21.36 12.54
N LEU A 151 -4.62 -21.62 12.33
CA LEU A 151 -5.69 -20.72 12.68
C LEU A 151 -6.48 -21.18 13.91
N ASP A 152 -6.07 -22.29 14.53
CA ASP A 152 -6.71 -22.86 15.71
C ASP A 152 -6.13 -22.23 16.98
N PHE A 153 -6.81 -21.19 17.46
CA PHE A 153 -6.46 -20.52 18.71
C PHE A 153 -7.51 -20.82 19.76
N ALA A 154 -7.07 -21.23 20.96
CA ALA A 154 -7.99 -21.29 22.10
C ALA A 154 -8.52 -19.88 22.42
N ASN A 155 -9.83 -19.68 22.25
CA ASN A 155 -10.52 -18.39 22.30
C ASN A 155 -9.96 -17.38 21.28
N PRO A 156 -10.19 -17.60 19.96
CA PRO A 156 -9.61 -16.76 18.94
C PRO A 156 -10.21 -15.35 19.03
N PRO A 157 -9.41 -14.28 18.84
CA PRO A 157 -9.90 -12.90 18.94
C PRO A 157 -10.88 -12.54 17.80
N ARG A 158 -10.89 -13.32 16.71
CA ARG A 158 -11.66 -13.10 15.48
C ARG A 158 -12.09 -14.43 14.85
N SER A 159 -13.01 -14.37 13.88
CA SER A 159 -13.47 -15.55 13.15
C SER A 159 -12.32 -16.24 12.38
N PRO A 160 -12.45 -17.54 12.08
CA PRO A 160 -11.44 -18.28 11.31
C PRO A 160 -11.05 -17.61 9.99
N GLY A 161 -12.01 -17.13 9.20
CA GLY A 161 -11.74 -16.42 7.95
C GLY A 161 -10.97 -15.10 8.15
N TYR A 162 -11.23 -14.37 9.23
CA TYR A 162 -10.45 -13.17 9.53
C TYR A 162 -9.02 -13.51 9.95
N ASN A 163 -8.82 -14.55 10.77
CA ASN A 163 -7.48 -15.01 11.14
C ASN A 163 -6.69 -15.49 9.92
N ARG A 164 -7.37 -16.16 8.99
CA ARG A 164 -6.82 -16.57 7.70
C ARG A 164 -6.30 -15.37 6.92
N GLN A 165 -7.14 -14.34 6.75
CA GLN A 165 -6.75 -13.09 6.11
C GLN A 165 -5.51 -12.46 6.76
N LEU A 166 -5.42 -12.47 8.09
CA LEU A 166 -4.26 -11.91 8.81
C LEU A 166 -2.97 -12.71 8.53
N TYR A 167 -3.06 -14.03 8.51
CA TYR A 167 -1.94 -14.91 8.18
C TYR A 167 -1.46 -14.67 6.73
N SER A 168 -2.37 -14.74 5.77
CA SER A 168 -2.03 -14.62 4.35
C SER A 168 -1.69 -13.22 3.90
N SER A 169 -1.98 -12.20 4.70
CA SER A 169 -1.50 -10.83 4.46
C SER A 169 0.03 -10.73 4.50
N PHE A 170 0.71 -11.70 5.12
CA PHE A 170 2.18 -11.78 5.04
C PHE A 170 2.68 -12.30 3.70
N PHE A 171 1.82 -12.83 2.81
CA PHE A 171 2.18 -13.45 1.53
C PHE A 171 1.61 -12.69 0.32
N ILE A 172 1.28 -11.41 0.49
CA ILE A 172 0.64 -10.60 -0.56
C ILE A 172 1.52 -10.50 -1.82
N ASP A 173 2.84 -10.49 -1.63
CA ASP A 173 3.86 -10.54 -2.67
C ASP A 173 3.77 -11.75 -3.61
N LEU A 174 3.19 -12.87 -3.17
CA LEU A 174 3.05 -14.06 -4.01
C LEU A 174 1.95 -13.92 -5.08
N TYR A 175 1.10 -12.89 -4.96
CA TYR A 175 -0.01 -12.66 -5.89
C TYR A 175 0.33 -11.68 -7.02
N THR A 176 1.56 -11.13 -7.05
CA THR A 176 1.97 -10.21 -8.10
C THR A 176 3.47 -10.25 -8.37
N ASN A 177 3.86 -9.91 -9.59
CA ASN A 177 5.25 -9.71 -10.01
C ASN A 177 5.58 -8.23 -10.23
N ASP A 178 4.69 -7.32 -9.82
CA ASP A 178 4.94 -5.88 -9.84
C ASP A 178 5.85 -5.45 -8.68
N ASP A 179 6.56 -4.33 -8.83
CA ASP A 179 7.57 -3.86 -7.88
C ASP A 179 6.95 -3.37 -6.57
N ILE A 180 5.76 -2.75 -6.67
CA ILE A 180 5.07 -2.11 -5.56
C ILE A 180 3.65 -2.65 -5.46
N ILE A 181 3.20 -2.84 -4.23
CA ILE A 181 1.85 -3.26 -3.87
C ILE A 181 1.15 -2.08 -3.21
N ALA A 182 0.05 -1.63 -3.81
CA ALA A 182 -0.91 -0.72 -3.21
C ALA A 182 -1.97 -1.57 -2.48
N TRP A 183 -1.71 -1.87 -1.21
CA TRP A 183 -2.59 -2.70 -0.40
C TRP A 183 -3.79 -1.88 0.10
N MET A 184 -5.00 -2.36 -0.22
CA MET A 184 -6.26 -1.80 0.27
C MET A 184 -7.12 -2.85 0.98
N ASP A 185 -7.78 -2.45 2.06
CA ASP A 185 -8.81 -3.28 2.70
C ASP A 185 -10.10 -3.30 1.87
N ALA A 186 -10.85 -4.41 1.96
CA ALA A 186 -12.10 -4.59 1.21
C ALA A 186 -13.20 -3.59 1.56
N ASP A 187 -13.14 -2.99 2.75
CA ASP A 187 -14.06 -1.97 3.22
C ASP A 187 -13.48 -0.55 3.12
N SER A 188 -12.42 -0.38 2.32
CA SER A 188 -11.88 0.91 1.92
C SER A 188 -12.32 1.30 0.50
N GLY A 189 -12.44 2.60 0.24
CA GLY A 189 -12.85 3.16 -1.05
C GLY A 189 -12.16 4.48 -1.36
N PHE A 190 -11.80 4.68 -2.63
CA PHE A 190 -11.18 5.93 -3.07
C PHE A 190 -12.14 7.11 -2.96
N ALA A 191 -11.65 8.25 -2.47
CA ALA A 191 -12.39 9.51 -2.37
C ALA A 191 -11.80 10.62 -3.26
N SER A 192 -10.58 10.45 -3.77
CA SER A 192 -9.92 11.37 -4.69
C SER A 192 -9.02 10.63 -5.68
N PRO A 193 -8.68 11.22 -6.84
CA PRO A 193 -7.79 10.61 -7.81
C PRO A 193 -6.39 10.33 -7.23
N VAL A 194 -5.86 9.13 -7.48
CA VAL A 194 -4.47 8.81 -7.11
C VAL A 194 -3.50 9.47 -8.08
N THR A 195 -2.48 10.15 -7.56
CA THR A 195 -1.44 10.85 -8.32
C THR A 195 -0.06 10.28 -8.01
N ASN A 196 0.93 10.52 -8.87
CA ASN A 196 2.31 10.11 -8.60
C ASN A 196 2.83 10.74 -7.30
N GLU A 197 2.46 11.99 -7.02
CA GLU A 197 2.83 12.69 -5.77
C GLU A 197 2.17 12.08 -4.52
N SER A 198 1.02 11.42 -4.64
CA SER A 198 0.39 10.69 -3.53
C SER A 198 1.06 9.35 -3.20
N ILE A 199 1.87 8.83 -4.12
CA ILE A 199 2.57 7.54 -3.99
C ILE A 199 4.06 7.75 -3.68
N PHE A 200 4.69 8.73 -4.33
CA PHE A 200 6.14 8.88 -4.34
C PHE A 200 6.61 10.26 -3.87
N ASN A 201 7.81 10.28 -3.32
CA ASN A 201 8.66 11.45 -3.20
C ASN A 201 10.01 11.13 -3.85
N GLY A 202 10.22 11.63 -5.08
CA GLY A 202 11.32 11.18 -5.92
C GLY A 202 11.22 9.69 -6.22
N THR A 203 12.22 8.91 -5.80
CA THR A 203 12.25 7.45 -5.96
C THR A 203 11.71 6.69 -4.75
N LYS A 204 11.40 7.39 -3.65
CA LYS A 204 10.97 6.78 -2.38
C LYS A 204 9.45 6.65 -2.34
N VAL A 205 8.94 5.53 -1.82
CA VAL A 205 7.50 5.30 -1.62
C VAL A 205 7.04 5.99 -0.34
N ARG A 206 5.96 6.77 -0.40
CA ARG A 206 5.41 7.49 0.75
C ARG A 206 4.75 6.55 1.74
N VAL A 207 5.10 6.72 3.01
CA VAL A 207 4.50 5.99 4.13
C VAL A 207 4.01 6.98 5.17
N LEU A 208 2.74 6.86 5.53
CA LEU A 208 2.10 7.70 6.53
C LEU A 208 1.83 6.87 7.78
N GLY A 209 2.42 7.27 8.91
CA GLY A 209 2.22 6.63 10.21
C GLY A 209 1.61 7.58 11.22
N TYR A 210 0.79 7.04 12.11
CA TYR A 210 0.14 7.80 13.17
C TYR A 210 0.35 7.15 14.53
N ASP A 211 0.79 7.87 15.55
CA ASP A 211 0.96 7.28 16.88
C ASP A 211 -0.20 7.61 17.85
N CYS A 212 -1.03 8.60 17.53
CA CYS A 212 -2.04 9.11 18.47
C CYS A 212 -3.10 8.04 18.83
N THR A 213 -3.20 7.00 18.01
CA THR A 213 -4.07 5.85 18.22
C THR A 213 -3.47 4.81 19.17
N LEU A 214 -2.23 4.98 19.65
CA LEU A 214 -1.61 4.11 20.68
C LEU A 214 -2.34 4.15 22.03
N THR A 215 -3.23 5.11 22.23
CA THR A 215 -4.15 5.15 23.38
C THR A 215 -5.27 4.11 23.27
N ILE A 216 -5.51 3.55 22.07
CA ILE A 216 -6.60 2.61 21.79
C ILE A 216 -6.13 1.17 22.04
N GLY A 217 -6.91 0.42 22.84
CA GLY A 217 -6.51 -0.92 23.31
C GLY A 217 -6.18 -1.94 22.23
N TRP A 218 -6.88 -1.93 21.07
CA TRP A 218 -6.54 -2.84 19.98
C TRP A 218 -5.26 -2.44 19.23
N VAL A 219 -4.93 -1.14 19.17
CA VAL A 219 -3.67 -0.67 18.56
C VAL A 219 -2.49 -0.99 19.48
N GLN A 220 -2.68 -0.92 20.80
CA GLN A 220 -1.69 -1.42 21.76
C GLN A 220 -1.45 -2.93 21.60
N ALA A 221 -2.50 -3.71 21.28
CA ALA A 221 -2.36 -5.13 20.96
C ALA A 221 -1.57 -5.34 19.66
N TRP A 222 -1.79 -4.53 18.63
CA TRP A 222 -0.95 -4.52 17.43
C TRP A 222 0.51 -4.20 17.74
N ALA A 223 0.76 -3.26 18.65
CA ALA A 223 2.10 -2.91 19.05
C ALA A 223 2.84 -4.10 19.70
N ARG A 224 2.18 -4.79 20.64
CA ARG A 224 2.74 -5.97 21.31
C ARG A 224 2.95 -7.15 20.36
N THR A 225 2.03 -7.41 19.44
CA THR A 225 2.18 -8.50 18.46
C THR A 225 3.28 -8.19 17.44
N THR A 226 3.42 -6.93 17.03
CA THR A 226 4.53 -6.47 16.17
C THR A 226 5.88 -6.64 16.86
N GLU A 227 5.98 -6.25 18.12
CA GLU A 227 7.21 -6.43 18.91
C GLU A 227 7.58 -7.90 19.10
N LYS A 228 6.59 -8.77 19.33
CA LYS A 228 6.82 -10.23 19.33
C LYS A 228 7.35 -10.72 17.99
N ALA A 229 6.73 -10.31 16.89
CA ALA A 229 7.06 -10.74 15.54
C ALA A 229 8.47 -10.30 15.12
N LEU A 230 8.85 -9.04 15.38
CA LEU A 230 10.09 -8.45 14.90
C LEU A 230 11.22 -8.49 15.93
N GLY A 231 10.90 -8.54 17.22
CA GLY A 231 11.85 -8.29 18.30
C GLY A 231 12.25 -6.85 18.46
N LEU A 232 11.51 -5.95 17.81
CA LEU A 232 11.77 -4.53 17.77
C LEU A 232 10.45 -3.79 18.04
N PRO A 233 10.50 -2.62 18.68
CA PRO A 233 9.29 -1.86 19.03
C PRO A 233 8.41 -1.56 17.82
N PHE A 234 7.10 -1.47 18.05
CA PHE A 234 6.16 -1.01 17.04
C PHE A 234 6.42 0.45 16.65
N LEU A 235 6.56 0.72 15.34
CA LEU A 235 6.86 2.08 14.86
C LEU A 235 5.63 3.01 14.99
N ALA A 236 4.54 2.71 14.30
CA ALA A 236 3.34 3.55 14.28
C ALA A 236 2.14 2.76 13.75
N ASP A 237 0.95 3.31 13.89
CA ASP A 237 -0.25 2.80 13.23
C ASP A 237 -0.29 3.24 11.77
N PHE A 238 -0.23 2.26 10.87
CA PHE A 238 -0.24 2.47 9.42
C PHE A 238 -1.58 2.13 8.76
N MET A 239 -2.62 1.83 9.56
CA MET A 239 -3.97 1.52 9.07
C MET A 239 -4.85 2.78 8.97
N THR A 240 -4.24 3.96 8.91
CA THR A 240 -4.91 5.28 8.87
C THR A 240 -4.98 5.86 7.46
N TYR A 241 -4.12 5.39 6.55
CA TYR A 241 -4.04 5.84 5.16
C TYR A 241 -4.14 4.68 4.19
N PHE A 242 -4.97 4.81 3.16
CA PHE A 242 -5.08 3.82 2.09
C PHE A 242 -5.02 4.46 0.69
N PRO A 243 -4.52 3.72 -0.32
CA PRO A 243 -3.79 2.45 -0.19
C PRO A 243 -2.48 2.60 0.58
N VAL A 244 -2.03 1.54 1.24
CA VAL A 244 -0.67 1.48 1.79
C VAL A 244 0.25 0.94 0.71
N TYR A 245 1.26 1.72 0.36
CA TYR A 245 2.22 1.36 -0.70
C TYR A 245 3.46 0.71 -0.08
N ILE A 246 3.77 -0.51 -0.51
CA ILE A 246 4.88 -1.32 0.02
C ILE A 246 5.62 -1.97 -1.15
N TYR A 247 6.95 -1.98 -1.11
CA TYR A 247 7.70 -2.76 -2.09
C TYR A 247 7.40 -4.25 -1.91
N ARG A 248 7.26 -4.97 -3.02
CA ARG A 248 6.90 -6.40 -3.01
C ARG A 248 7.88 -7.22 -2.17
N ASP A 249 9.18 -7.00 -2.36
CA ASP A 249 10.24 -7.74 -1.69
C ASP A 249 10.31 -7.48 -0.17
N THR A 250 9.81 -6.34 0.32
CA THR A 250 9.71 -6.06 1.77
C THR A 250 8.87 -7.11 2.49
N PHE A 251 7.83 -7.68 1.86
CA PHE A 251 7.06 -8.79 2.45
C PHE A 251 7.92 -10.03 2.64
N THR A 252 8.68 -10.43 1.62
CA THR A 252 9.60 -11.57 1.67
C THR A 252 10.66 -11.37 2.74
N HIS A 253 11.34 -10.23 2.75
CA HIS A 253 12.39 -9.96 3.74
C HIS A 253 11.83 -9.88 5.16
N CYS A 254 10.61 -9.34 5.35
CA CYS A 254 9.92 -9.36 6.64
C CYS A 254 9.62 -10.79 7.10
N ARG A 255 9.12 -11.67 6.22
CA ARG A 255 8.89 -13.08 6.56
C ARG A 255 10.20 -13.77 6.93
N GLU A 256 11.25 -13.58 6.15
CA GLU A 256 12.58 -14.16 6.41
C GLU A 256 13.18 -13.69 7.74
N HIS A 257 12.97 -12.43 8.11
CA HIS A 257 13.34 -11.90 9.42
C HIS A 257 12.61 -12.61 10.55
N ILE A 258 11.29 -12.74 10.44
CA ILE A 258 10.44 -13.44 11.42
C ILE A 258 10.89 -14.91 11.57
N LEU A 259 11.11 -15.61 10.46
CA LEU A 259 11.60 -17.01 10.45
C LEU A 259 12.93 -17.16 11.18
N ARG A 260 13.92 -16.32 10.85
CA ARG A 260 15.23 -16.30 11.52
C ARG A 260 15.09 -16.03 13.01
N ARG A 261 14.27 -15.05 13.39
CA ARG A 261 14.03 -14.70 14.80
C ARG A 261 13.48 -15.86 15.60
N PHE A 262 12.56 -16.63 15.03
CA PHE A 262 11.93 -17.77 15.71
C PHE A 262 12.65 -19.10 15.50
N ASN A 263 13.82 -19.08 14.84
CA ASN A 263 14.64 -20.24 14.50
C ASN A 263 13.81 -21.38 13.90
N THR A 264 13.02 -21.07 12.88
CA THR A 264 12.19 -22.03 12.14
C THR A 264 12.22 -21.69 10.65
N SER A 265 12.05 -22.69 9.80
CA SER A 265 11.80 -22.53 8.36
C SER A 265 10.31 -22.50 8.02
N ASN A 266 9.43 -22.79 8.99
CA ASN A 266 7.98 -22.81 8.79
C ASN A 266 7.34 -21.52 9.32
N PHE A 267 6.73 -20.75 8.41
CA PHE A 267 6.08 -19.50 8.79
C PHE A 267 4.81 -19.73 9.64
N GLU A 268 4.12 -20.86 9.48
CA GLU A 268 2.96 -21.22 10.29
C GLU A 268 3.37 -21.39 11.77
N GLU A 269 4.51 -22.04 12.03
CA GLU A 269 5.08 -22.17 13.37
C GLU A 269 5.48 -20.82 13.95
N ALA A 270 6.10 -19.96 13.14
CA ALA A 270 6.48 -18.61 13.57
C ALA A 270 5.23 -17.77 13.88
N PHE A 271 4.21 -17.79 13.02
CA PHE A 271 2.96 -17.06 13.17
C PHE A 271 2.26 -17.38 14.49
N LYS A 272 2.14 -18.67 14.83
CA LYS A 272 1.60 -19.13 16.12
C LYS A 272 2.38 -18.63 17.34
N LYS A 273 3.64 -18.22 17.19
CA LYS A 273 4.46 -17.72 18.32
C LYS A 273 4.17 -16.25 18.64
N PHE A 274 3.82 -15.42 17.64
CA PHE A 274 3.52 -14.00 17.87
C PHE A 274 2.03 -13.64 17.80
N TYR A 275 1.21 -14.42 17.10
CA TYR A 275 -0.25 -14.24 17.03
C TYR A 275 -0.97 -15.37 17.77
N ARG A 276 -1.67 -15.04 18.87
CA ARG A 276 -2.42 -16.01 19.70
C ARG A 276 -3.74 -15.46 20.22
N ARG A 277 -3.69 -14.50 21.16
CA ARG A 277 -4.84 -13.96 21.89
C ARG A 277 -5.05 -12.46 21.68
N GLU A 278 -4.15 -11.83 20.94
CA GLU A 278 -4.11 -10.39 20.76
C GLU A 278 -4.39 -10.05 19.30
N PHE A 279 -4.89 -8.85 19.04
CA PHE A 279 -5.03 -8.38 17.66
C PHE A 279 -3.65 -8.15 17.02
N ILE A 280 -3.59 -8.32 15.71
CA ILE A 280 -2.43 -7.98 14.88
C ILE A 280 -2.87 -7.12 13.70
N SER A 281 -1.96 -6.26 13.24
CA SER A 281 -2.06 -5.56 11.97
C SER A 281 -0.84 -5.95 11.12
N PRO A 282 -0.98 -6.84 10.12
CA PRO A 282 0.16 -7.29 9.34
C PRO A 282 0.80 -6.13 8.56
N VAL A 283 0.04 -5.12 8.14
CA VAL A 283 0.60 -3.91 7.51
C VAL A 283 1.55 -3.19 8.47
N SER A 284 1.18 -3.08 9.74
CA SER A 284 2.05 -2.43 10.72
C SER A 284 3.28 -3.26 11.08
N VAL A 285 3.19 -4.59 11.01
CA VAL A 285 4.37 -5.46 11.13
C VAL A 285 5.32 -5.22 9.96
N VAL A 286 4.82 -5.28 8.72
CA VAL A 286 5.66 -5.14 7.51
C VAL A 286 6.28 -3.74 7.42
N LEU A 287 5.53 -2.67 7.74
CA LEU A 287 6.08 -1.31 7.73
C LEU A 287 6.99 -1.02 8.94
N SER A 288 6.73 -1.60 10.10
CA SER A 288 7.72 -1.53 11.19
C SER A 288 9.02 -2.24 10.79
N TYR A 289 8.94 -3.40 10.14
CA TYR A 289 10.11 -4.07 9.56
C TYR A 289 10.85 -3.15 8.58
N ALA A 290 10.12 -2.54 7.64
CA ALA A 290 10.70 -1.62 6.66
C ALA A 290 11.44 -0.45 7.32
N TRP A 291 10.93 0.11 8.43
CA TRP A 291 11.62 1.16 9.17
C TRP A 291 12.98 0.75 9.74
N TYR A 292 13.09 -0.48 10.21
CA TYR A 292 14.31 -0.98 10.84
C TYR A 292 15.35 -1.44 9.83
N PHE A 293 14.92 -2.04 8.73
CA PHE A 293 15.84 -2.75 7.82
C PHE A 293 15.88 -2.18 6.39
N GLU A 294 14.89 -1.37 6.00
CA GLU A 294 14.73 -0.88 4.62
C GLU A 294 14.38 0.62 4.57
N ARG A 295 14.71 1.37 5.63
CA ARG A 295 14.24 2.75 5.87
C ARG A 295 14.39 3.66 4.67
N GLU A 296 15.54 3.58 3.99
CA GLU A 296 15.91 4.48 2.90
C GLU A 296 15.08 4.35 1.63
N ARG A 297 14.32 3.25 1.49
CA ARG A 297 13.44 3.05 0.33
C ARG A 297 12.14 3.87 0.44
N TYR A 298 11.84 4.38 1.63
CA TYR A 298 10.56 4.98 1.96
C TYR A 298 10.69 6.45 2.39
N ASP A 299 9.69 7.25 2.03
CA ASP A 299 9.50 8.63 2.45
C ASP A 299 8.54 8.66 3.64
N TRP A 300 9.11 8.67 4.84
CA TRP A 300 8.37 8.52 6.09
C TRP A 300 7.76 9.85 6.54
N ASN A 301 6.45 9.82 6.79
CA ASN A 301 5.70 10.94 7.31
C ASN A 301 4.94 10.45 8.56
N LEU A 302 5.51 10.69 9.73
CA LEU A 302 4.99 10.22 11.02
C LEU A 302 4.38 11.39 11.79
N LYS A 303 3.08 11.32 12.08
CA LYS A 303 2.46 12.29 12.98
C LYS A 303 2.46 11.73 14.40
N LEU A 304 3.14 12.47 15.28
CA LEU A 304 3.34 12.13 16.68
C LEU A 304 2.44 12.98 17.61
N CYS A 305 1.78 12.36 18.59
CA CYS A 305 1.04 12.97 19.68
C CYS A 305 1.81 12.96 21.00
N THR A 306 2.98 12.32 21.01
CA THR A 306 3.95 12.37 22.09
C THR A 306 5.16 13.19 21.63
N ASP A 307 5.82 13.90 22.54
CA ASP A 307 7.10 14.55 22.24
C ASP A 307 8.09 13.56 21.62
N LEU A 308 8.84 13.98 20.60
CA LEU A 308 9.75 13.11 19.85
C LEU A 308 10.82 12.48 20.75
N THR A 309 11.36 13.24 21.71
CA THR A 309 12.39 12.74 22.62
C THR A 309 11.82 11.65 23.52
N GLU A 310 10.62 11.89 24.07
CA GLU A 310 9.91 10.91 24.88
C GLU A 310 9.55 9.66 24.07
N TYR A 311 9.00 9.87 22.87
CA TYR A 311 8.60 8.80 21.97
C TYR A 311 9.79 7.92 21.55
N ASN A 312 10.98 8.53 21.40
CA ASN A 312 12.19 7.81 21.01
C ASN A 312 12.76 6.92 22.12
N LYS A 313 12.39 7.10 23.38
CA LYS A 313 12.88 6.25 24.50
C LYS A 313 12.59 4.77 24.34
N ARG A 314 11.58 4.42 23.53
CA ARG A 314 11.21 3.03 23.28
C ARG A 314 12.08 2.34 22.23
N PHE A 315 12.84 3.09 21.42
CA PHE A 315 13.62 2.56 20.32
C PHE A 315 15.10 2.36 20.68
N PRO A 316 15.78 1.37 20.06
CA PRO A 316 17.24 1.32 20.04
C PRO A 316 17.85 2.60 19.45
N SER A 317 19.03 2.97 19.93
CA SER A 317 19.71 4.23 19.59
C SER A 317 19.93 4.45 18.09
N GLU A 318 20.20 3.37 17.36
CA GLU A 318 20.46 3.33 15.93
C GLU A 318 19.17 3.43 15.09
N HIS A 319 18.00 3.32 15.73
CA HIS A 319 16.71 3.25 15.07
C HIS A 319 15.73 4.36 15.48
N ILE A 320 16.20 5.35 16.24
CA ILE A 320 15.40 6.51 16.63
C ILE A 320 14.81 7.23 15.41
N ILE A 321 13.68 7.89 15.64
CA ILE A 321 13.02 8.74 14.67
C ILE A 321 13.66 10.12 14.75
N SER A 322 14.19 10.56 13.61
CA SER A 322 14.77 11.90 13.48
C SER A 322 13.71 12.92 13.07
N PRO A 323 13.87 14.22 13.40
CA PRO A 323 12.84 15.25 13.16
C PRO A 323 12.33 15.34 11.73
N GLU A 324 13.15 15.01 10.72
CA GLU A 324 12.77 15.03 9.31
C GLU A 324 11.67 14.03 8.94
N HIS A 325 11.47 12.98 9.74
CA HIS A 325 10.41 12.00 9.53
C HIS A 325 9.11 12.39 10.25
N VAL A 326 9.14 13.41 11.11
CA VAL A 326 8.01 13.81 11.94
C VAL A 326 7.30 15.01 11.33
N VAL A 327 5.98 14.91 11.22
CA VAL A 327 5.14 15.98 10.69
C VAL A 327 4.08 16.37 11.71
N GLU A 328 3.88 17.68 11.86
CA GLU A 328 2.80 18.23 12.70
C GLU A 328 1.42 17.92 12.10
N THR A 329 1.34 17.96 10.76
CA THR A 329 0.13 17.64 10.01
C THR A 329 0.54 16.88 8.76
N LEU A 330 -0.15 15.77 8.50
CA LEU A 330 0.01 14.98 7.28
C LEU A 330 -0.64 15.77 6.13
N LEU A 331 0.13 16.66 5.51
CA LEU A 331 -0.32 17.51 4.40
C LEU A 331 -0.25 16.77 3.06
N ILE A 332 -0.68 15.51 3.04
CA ILE A 332 -0.74 14.65 1.86
C ILE A 332 -2.21 14.26 1.70
N PRO A 333 -2.93 14.71 0.65
CA PRO A 333 -4.33 14.38 0.51
C PRO A 333 -4.56 12.86 0.47
N GLN A 334 -5.42 12.38 1.35
CA GLN A 334 -5.86 10.99 1.40
C GLN A 334 -6.61 10.60 0.14
N THR A 335 -6.20 9.49 -0.44
CA THR A 335 -6.81 8.95 -1.66
C THR A 335 -7.96 8.01 -1.37
N ALA A 336 -7.94 7.27 -0.26
CA ALA A 336 -8.99 6.33 0.11
C ALA A 336 -9.25 6.27 1.63
N PHE A 337 -10.48 5.92 2.00
CA PHE A 337 -10.97 5.86 3.39
C PHE A 337 -11.71 4.54 3.66
N HIS A 338 -11.72 4.09 4.91
CA HIS A 338 -12.66 3.05 5.35
C HIS A 338 -14.10 3.57 5.35
N VAL A 339 -15.00 2.85 4.67
CA VAL A 339 -16.39 3.28 4.39
C VAL A 339 -17.24 3.43 5.64
N GLN A 340 -17.01 2.59 6.65
CA GLN A 340 -17.81 2.57 7.88
C GLN A 340 -17.73 3.89 8.66
N HIS A 341 -16.67 4.67 8.45
CA HIS A 341 -16.36 5.86 9.22
C HIS A 341 -16.62 7.16 8.45
N ALA A 342 -17.20 7.03 7.27
CA ALA A 342 -17.14 8.07 6.26
C ALA A 342 -18.53 8.53 5.86
N GLN A 343 -19.33 8.92 6.87
CA GLN A 343 -20.46 9.83 6.64
C GLN A 343 -19.91 11.09 5.97
N GLY A 344 -20.05 11.18 4.64
CA GLY A 344 -19.47 12.28 3.84
C GLY A 344 -18.51 11.85 2.73
N VAL A 345 -17.94 10.63 2.73
CA VAL A 345 -17.07 10.19 1.61
C VAL A 345 -17.75 10.29 0.25
N ARG A 346 -19.07 10.10 0.22
CA ARG A 346 -19.87 10.31 -1.01
C ARG A 346 -19.77 11.73 -1.53
N GLN A 347 -19.87 12.72 -0.64
CA GLN A 347 -19.71 14.14 -0.98
C GLN A 347 -18.30 14.41 -1.48
N PHE A 348 -17.28 13.80 -0.87
CA PHE A 348 -15.88 14.00 -1.27
C PHE A 348 -15.55 13.33 -2.61
N VAL A 349 -16.14 12.15 -2.91
CA VAL A 349 -16.01 11.49 -4.22
C VAL A 349 -16.54 12.40 -5.33
N SER A 350 -17.76 12.90 -5.21
CA SER A 350 -18.31 13.80 -6.22
C SER A 350 -17.57 15.12 -6.29
N ASN A 351 -17.20 15.70 -5.14
CA ASN A 351 -16.45 16.96 -5.10
C ASN A 351 -15.07 16.82 -5.77
N SER A 352 -14.32 15.75 -5.45
CA SER A 352 -13.03 15.44 -6.09
C SER A 352 -13.16 15.20 -7.59
N TYR A 353 -14.21 14.51 -8.04
CA TYR A 353 -14.48 14.33 -9.46
C TYR A 353 -14.73 15.68 -10.14
N CYS A 354 -15.61 16.51 -9.58
CA CYS A 354 -15.97 17.79 -10.19
C CYS A 354 -14.80 18.78 -10.20
N LEU A 355 -14.03 18.90 -9.12
CA LEU A 355 -12.81 19.72 -9.11
C LEU A 355 -11.79 19.28 -10.18
N SER A 356 -11.70 17.96 -10.43
CA SER A 356 -10.82 17.43 -11.48
C SER A 356 -11.31 17.79 -12.88
N GLN A 357 -12.63 17.73 -13.13
CA GLN A 357 -13.23 18.10 -14.41
C GLN A 357 -13.14 19.62 -14.65
N GLU A 358 -13.39 20.42 -13.61
CA GLU A 358 -13.28 21.87 -13.65
C GLU A 358 -11.83 22.31 -13.97
N ALA A 359 -10.83 21.72 -13.31
CA ALA A 359 -9.42 21.96 -13.63
C ALA A 359 -9.06 21.53 -15.07
N ALA A 360 -9.75 20.52 -15.61
CA ALA A 360 -9.66 20.11 -17.00
C ALA A 360 -10.44 21.03 -17.96
N GLY A 361 -11.18 22.02 -17.49
CA GLY A 361 -12.01 22.90 -18.31
C GLY A 361 -13.21 22.19 -18.93
N ASN A 362 -13.60 21.05 -18.38
CA ASN A 362 -14.74 20.26 -18.85
C ASN A 362 -16.02 20.69 -18.13
N ASP A 363 -17.10 20.89 -18.88
CA ASP A 363 -18.45 20.98 -18.31
C ASP A 363 -19.04 19.56 -18.20
N ALA A 364 -18.76 18.89 -17.09
CA ALA A 364 -19.30 17.56 -16.83
C ALA A 364 -20.73 17.68 -16.31
N GLU A 365 -21.71 17.11 -17.03
CA GLU A 365 -23.14 17.13 -16.66
C GLU A 365 -23.39 16.74 -15.19
N LYS A 366 -22.62 15.77 -14.67
CA LYS A 366 -22.72 15.32 -13.28
C LYS A 366 -22.42 16.43 -12.24
N CYS A 367 -21.73 17.48 -12.67
CA CYS A 367 -21.28 18.61 -11.87
C CYS A 367 -22.14 19.87 -12.06
N SER A 368 -22.99 19.95 -13.09
CA SER A 368 -23.69 21.19 -13.48
C SER A 368 -24.64 21.77 -12.41
N ASN A 369 -25.07 20.97 -11.42
CA ASN A 369 -25.91 21.39 -10.30
C ASN A 369 -25.15 21.45 -8.96
N ARG A 370 -23.81 21.46 -8.97
CA ARG A 370 -22.99 21.39 -7.77
C ARG A 370 -21.89 22.44 -7.79
N THR A 371 -21.78 23.18 -6.70
CA THR A 371 -20.58 23.99 -6.45
C THR A 371 -19.54 23.10 -5.79
N ALA A 372 -18.59 22.61 -6.58
CA ALA A 372 -17.43 21.93 -6.02
C ALA A 372 -16.52 22.95 -5.31
N SER A 373 -15.88 22.57 -4.21
CA SER A 373 -15.05 23.48 -3.44
C SER A 373 -13.82 22.77 -2.88
N LEU A 374 -12.67 23.43 -3.00
CA LEU A 374 -11.41 22.96 -2.39
C LEU A 374 -11.54 22.82 -0.86
N ILE A 375 -12.27 23.74 -0.22
CA ILE A 375 -12.46 23.75 1.24
C ILE A 375 -13.19 22.48 1.71
N THR A 376 -14.20 22.03 0.95
CA THR A 376 -14.90 20.76 1.24
C THR A 376 -13.95 19.57 1.25
N ASN A 377 -12.87 19.63 0.46
CA ASN A 377 -11.86 18.59 0.39
C ASN A 377 -10.70 18.75 1.39
N PHE A 378 -10.77 19.71 2.32
CA PHE A 378 -9.82 19.73 3.44
C PHE A 378 -9.85 18.43 4.23
N VAL A 379 -10.99 17.76 4.30
CA VAL A 379 -11.16 16.44 4.91
C VAL A 379 -10.18 15.38 4.39
N LEU A 380 -9.63 15.55 3.18
CA LEU A 380 -8.62 14.65 2.63
C LEU A 380 -7.32 14.68 3.45
N PHE A 381 -7.05 15.73 4.22
CA PHE A 381 -5.91 15.78 5.14
C PHE A 381 -6.19 15.14 6.51
N ASN A 382 -7.39 14.57 6.70
CA ASN A 382 -7.80 13.96 7.94
C ASN A 382 -7.61 12.45 7.92
N HIS A 383 -6.39 12.04 8.26
CA HIS A 383 -6.01 10.63 8.29
C HIS A 383 -6.55 9.88 9.51
N ASP A 384 -7.21 10.57 10.45
CA ASP A 384 -7.66 10.00 11.72
C ASP A 384 -9.17 10.12 11.99
N VAL A 385 -9.97 10.61 11.03
CA VAL A 385 -11.46 10.67 11.10
C VAL A 385 -12.06 9.39 11.67
N GLN A 386 -11.43 8.27 11.35
CA GLN A 386 -11.92 6.92 11.64
C GLN A 386 -11.75 6.49 13.10
N ARG A 387 -10.85 7.11 13.87
CA ARG A 387 -10.35 6.52 15.13
C ARG A 387 -10.44 7.45 16.33
N LEU A 388 -10.39 8.76 16.12
CA LEU A 388 -10.59 9.74 17.18
C LEU A 388 -12.00 10.30 16.99
N GLY A 389 -12.94 9.97 17.89
CA GLY A 389 -14.35 10.39 17.77
C GLY A 389 -14.59 11.91 17.68
N HIS A 390 -13.53 12.71 17.87
CA HIS A 390 -13.45 14.14 17.58
C HIS A 390 -12.13 14.40 16.85
N PRO A 391 -12.02 14.16 15.53
CA PRO A 391 -10.77 14.36 14.83
C PRO A 391 -10.41 15.85 14.84
N ALA A 392 -9.11 16.15 14.88
CA ALA A 392 -8.63 17.52 14.75
C ALA A 392 -9.14 18.14 13.43
N PRO A 393 -9.20 19.48 13.31
CA PRO A 393 -9.54 20.12 12.04
C PRO A 393 -8.64 19.54 10.95
N PRO A 394 -9.23 19.08 9.84
CA PRO A 394 -8.52 18.27 8.86
C PRO A 394 -7.37 19.06 8.22
N CYS A 395 -7.56 20.38 8.07
CA CYS A 395 -6.50 21.35 7.93
C CYS A 395 -6.54 22.32 9.12
N PRO A 396 -5.45 22.49 9.89
CA PRO A 396 -5.39 23.47 10.97
C PRO A 396 -5.64 24.90 10.46
N LYS A 397 -6.32 25.73 11.26
CA LYS A 397 -6.69 27.12 10.86
C LYS A 397 -5.51 27.97 10.42
N ASN A 398 -4.34 27.77 11.03
CA ASN A 398 -3.10 28.47 10.68
C ASN A 398 -2.42 27.94 9.40
N ARG A 399 -2.96 26.88 8.79
CA ARG A 399 -2.41 26.22 7.58
C ARG A 399 -3.42 26.15 6.42
N GLU A 400 -4.59 26.78 6.54
CA GLU A 400 -5.64 26.75 5.51
C GLU A 400 -5.12 27.13 4.12
N GLN A 401 -4.32 28.19 4.02
CA GLN A 401 -3.72 28.62 2.77
C GLN A 401 -2.80 27.56 2.15
N THR A 402 -2.00 26.88 2.98
CA THR A 402 -1.13 25.79 2.52
C THR A 402 -1.95 24.61 2.02
N CYS A 403 -3.02 24.23 2.72
CA CYS A 403 -3.92 23.16 2.29
C CYS A 403 -4.64 23.51 0.97
N LEU A 404 -5.10 24.76 0.80
CA LEU A 404 -5.68 25.23 -0.46
C LEU A 404 -4.68 25.10 -1.60
N GLN A 405 -3.46 25.59 -1.43
CA GLN A 405 -2.42 25.52 -2.46
C GLN A 405 -2.07 24.08 -2.84
N LEU A 406 -2.03 23.17 -1.86
CA LEU A 406 -1.77 21.75 -2.12
C LEU A 406 -2.92 21.09 -2.90
N LEU A 407 -4.17 21.36 -2.53
CA LEU A 407 -5.32 20.82 -3.26
C LEU A 407 -5.43 21.43 -4.66
N GLU A 408 -5.22 22.74 -4.80
CA GLU A 408 -5.23 23.44 -6.10
C GLU A 408 -4.16 22.86 -7.02
N ARG A 409 -2.92 22.72 -6.54
CA ARG A 409 -1.84 22.06 -7.29
C ARG A 409 -2.23 20.64 -7.70
N ASN A 410 -2.78 19.86 -6.77
CA ASN A 410 -3.18 18.48 -7.02
C ASN A 410 -4.26 18.39 -8.13
N TYR A 411 -5.33 19.17 -8.04
CA TYR A 411 -6.40 19.16 -9.05
C TYR A 411 -5.95 19.76 -10.38
N ASN A 412 -5.11 20.79 -10.40
CA ASN A 412 -4.54 21.34 -11.62
C ASN A 412 -3.69 20.30 -12.37
N GLN A 413 -2.88 19.53 -11.64
CA GLN A 413 -2.10 18.43 -12.22
C GLN A 413 -3.02 17.34 -12.79
N ILE A 414 -4.05 16.93 -12.06
CA ILE A 414 -5.06 15.96 -12.54
C ILE A 414 -5.77 16.50 -13.80
N GLY A 415 -6.17 17.77 -13.79
CA GLY A 415 -6.82 18.43 -14.92
C GLY A 415 -5.93 18.48 -16.16
N LEU A 416 -4.63 18.69 -16.00
CA LEU A 416 -3.64 18.62 -17.08
C LEU A 416 -3.57 17.21 -17.67
N GLU A 417 -3.53 16.16 -16.84
CA GLU A 417 -3.51 14.76 -17.29
C GLU A 417 -4.79 14.38 -18.04
N ILE A 418 -5.96 14.90 -17.62
CA ILE A 418 -7.22 14.72 -18.33
C ILE A 418 -7.17 15.42 -19.70
N LYS A 419 -6.74 16.69 -19.75
CA LYS A 419 -6.60 17.46 -21.01
C LYS A 419 -5.67 16.77 -22.01
N GLN A 420 -4.57 16.20 -21.51
CA GLN A 420 -3.59 15.46 -22.30
C GLN A 420 -4.03 14.04 -22.66
N LYS A 421 -5.21 13.60 -22.18
CA LYS A 421 -5.76 12.25 -22.37
C LYS A 421 -4.86 11.14 -21.80
N THR A 422 -3.98 11.47 -20.86
CA THR A 422 -3.14 10.50 -20.14
C THR A 422 -3.86 9.94 -18.92
N ARG A 423 -4.95 10.59 -18.47
CA ARG A 423 -5.85 10.11 -17.42
C ARG A 423 -7.29 10.07 -17.92
N LYS A 424 -7.95 8.93 -17.72
CA LYS A 424 -9.41 8.79 -17.89
C LYS A 424 -10.09 8.90 -16.52
N LEU A 425 -10.94 9.92 -16.37
CA LEU A 425 -11.77 10.13 -15.20
C LEU A 425 -13.23 10.26 -15.67
N ASP A 426 -13.94 9.15 -15.80
CA ASP A 426 -15.27 9.09 -16.43
C ASP A 426 -16.31 8.56 -15.44
N TRP A 427 -17.31 9.39 -15.10
CA TRP A 427 -18.38 9.00 -14.19
C TRP A 427 -19.24 7.86 -14.75
N LYS A 428 -19.30 7.68 -16.08
CA LYS A 428 -20.03 6.56 -16.70
C LYS A 428 -19.48 5.20 -16.24
N ASN A 429 -18.19 5.12 -15.91
CA ASN A 429 -17.60 3.89 -15.36
C ASN A 429 -18.24 3.50 -14.02
N VAL A 430 -18.57 4.48 -13.18
CA VAL A 430 -19.27 4.28 -11.90
C VAL A 430 -20.66 3.71 -12.15
N GLU A 431 -21.40 4.31 -13.09
CA GLU A 431 -22.77 3.91 -13.44
C GLU A 431 -22.81 2.49 -14.02
N ILE A 432 -21.79 2.11 -14.80
CA ILE A 432 -21.62 0.75 -15.29
C ILE A 432 -21.45 -0.22 -14.12
N VAL A 433 -20.55 0.05 -13.16
CA VAL A 433 -20.38 -0.83 -11.99
C VAL A 433 -21.66 -0.93 -11.16
N GLU A 434 -22.40 0.17 -10.99
CA GLU A 434 -23.68 0.16 -10.28
C GLU A 434 -24.76 -0.67 -11.00
N LYS A 435 -24.77 -0.68 -12.34
CA LYS A 435 -25.63 -1.56 -13.13
C LYS A 435 -25.25 -3.03 -12.94
N LEU A 436 -23.95 -3.35 -13.04
CA LEU A 436 -23.44 -4.71 -12.83
C LEU A 436 -23.73 -5.23 -11.42
N ALA A 437 -23.63 -4.36 -10.40
CA ALA A 437 -24.01 -4.70 -9.03
C ALA A 437 -25.51 -5.07 -8.95
N LYS A 438 -26.39 -4.32 -9.61
CA LYS A 438 -27.83 -4.64 -9.67
C LYS A 438 -28.11 -5.97 -10.36
N GLU A 439 -27.37 -6.32 -11.42
CA GLU A 439 -27.47 -7.64 -12.08
C GLU A 439 -27.16 -8.79 -11.12
N LEU A 440 -26.27 -8.56 -10.16
CA LEU A 440 -25.94 -9.48 -9.06
C LEU A 440 -26.86 -9.34 -7.83
N LYS A 441 -27.95 -8.59 -7.94
CA LYS A 441 -28.88 -8.29 -6.83
C LYS A 441 -28.18 -7.61 -5.63
N LEU A 442 -27.08 -6.91 -5.89
CA LEU A 442 -26.38 -6.10 -4.90
C LEU A 442 -26.91 -4.66 -4.96
N GLN A 443 -27.27 -4.10 -3.80
CA GLN A 443 -27.72 -2.72 -3.71
C GLN A 443 -26.56 -1.80 -3.30
N CYS A 444 -26.15 -0.94 -4.24
CA CYS A 444 -25.21 0.12 -3.95
C CYS A 444 -25.94 1.36 -3.42
N ASP A 445 -25.31 2.01 -2.46
CA ASP A 445 -25.76 3.31 -2.01
C ASP A 445 -25.56 4.36 -3.10
N VAL A 446 -26.52 5.28 -3.26
CA VAL A 446 -26.39 6.37 -4.23
C VAL A 446 -25.19 7.26 -3.87
N LEU A 447 -24.26 7.43 -4.81
CA LEU A 447 -23.25 8.48 -4.75
C LEU A 447 -23.94 9.81 -5.06
N LYS A 448 -24.31 10.51 -3.98
CA LYS A 448 -24.95 11.81 -4.01
C LYS A 448 -24.00 12.91 -4.36
#